data_AF-A0A6J4CZ72-F1
#
_entry.id   AF-A0A6J4CZ72-F1
#
_cell.length_a   1.000
_cell.length_b   1.000
_cell.length_c   1.000
_cell.angle_alpha   90.00
_cell.angle_beta   90.00
_cell.angle_gamma   90.00
#
_symmetry.space_group_name_H-M   'P 1'
#
loop_
_entity.id
_entity.type
_entity.pdbx_description
1 polymer ?
#
loop_
_entity_poly.entity_id
_entity_poly.type
_entity_poly.pdbx_seq_one_letter_code
_entity_poly.pdbx_strand_id
1 'polypeptide(L)'
;MTLDRPGFMQLLSDVMDYKIKAVYVSYKDRLARLSYELVEKLFTSYGTQIIIINQCKSKSLEQELFEDIMQTIHSFSMKMYSKRRIAKKLLIESKANPDLINALNGETDDFN
;
A
#
# COMPACT_ATOMS: atom_id res chain seq x y z
N MET A 1 -3.22 1.76 0.07
CA MET A 1 -2.44 2.55 -0.90
C MET A 1 -1.06 2.72 -0.30
N THR A 2 -0.05 2.02 -0.81
CA THR A 2 1.32 2.07 -0.28
C THR A 2 2.23 2.62 -1.37
N LEU A 3 3.19 3.47 -1.00
CA LEU A 3 4.19 4.00 -1.93
C LEU A 3 5.19 2.93 -2.40
N ASP A 4 5.14 1.73 -1.82
CA ASP A 4 5.96 0.55 -2.13
C ASP A 4 5.61 -0.12 -3.47
N ARG A 5 5.16 0.66 -4.45
CA ARG A 5 4.97 0.17 -5.82
C ARG A 5 6.36 0.05 -6.44
N PRO A 6 6.74 -1.09 -7.04
CA PRO A 6 8.08 -1.28 -7.59
C PRO A 6 8.45 -0.21 -8.63
N GLY A 7 7.50 0.18 -9.48
CA GLY A 7 7.73 1.27 -10.45
C GLY A 7 7.91 2.65 -9.82
N PHE A 8 7.28 2.92 -8.66
CA PHE A 8 7.51 4.17 -7.93
C PHE A 8 8.88 4.15 -7.23
N MET A 9 9.29 3.02 -6.67
CA MET A 9 10.60 2.87 -6.05
C MET A 9 11.74 3.04 -7.06
N GLN A 10 11.59 2.47 -8.26
CA GLN A 10 12.56 2.67 -9.33
C GLN A 10 12.64 4.14 -9.77
N LEU A 11 11.50 4.80 -9.97
CA LEU A 11 11.45 6.23 -10.25
C LEU A 11 12.13 7.05 -9.16
N LEU A 12 11.88 6.72 -7.89
CA LEU A 12 12.50 7.40 -6.76
C LEU A 12 14.02 7.23 -6.76
N SER A 13 14.53 6.02 -7.00
CA SER A 13 15.97 5.77 -7.14
C SER A 13 16.59 6.60 -8.27
N ASP A 14 15.97 6.64 -9.45
CA ASP A 14 16.49 7.40 -10.58
C ASP A 14 16.47 8.93 -10.34
N VAL A 15 15.51 9.43 -9.56
CA VAL A 15 15.46 10.83 -9.10
C VAL A 15 16.59 11.11 -8.10
N MET A 16 16.82 10.22 -7.12
CA MET A 16 17.89 10.37 -6.14
C MET A 16 19.29 10.26 -6.77
N ASP A 17 19.42 9.50 -7.85
CA ASP A 17 20.65 9.38 -8.66
C ASP A 17 20.86 10.59 -9.61
N TYR A 18 20.03 11.63 -9.55
CA TYR A 18 20.06 12.80 -10.44
C TYR A 18 19.95 12.47 -11.94
N LYS A 19 19.40 11.31 -12.31
CA LYS A 19 19.25 10.87 -13.71
C LYS A 19 18.05 11.51 -14.41
N ILE A 20 17.08 12.00 -13.62
CA ILE A 20 15.82 12.54 -14.13
C ILE A 20 15.75 14.02 -13.80
N LYS A 21 15.40 14.83 -14.81
CA LYS A 21 15.21 16.29 -14.67
C LYS A 21 13.73 16.67 -14.54
N ALA A 22 12.84 15.90 -15.18
CA ALA A 22 11.42 16.16 -15.17
C ALA A 22 10.61 14.86 -15.20
N VAL A 23 9.53 14.83 -14.44
CA VAL A 23 8.56 13.72 -14.38
C VAL A 23 7.22 14.22 -14.86
N TYR A 24 6.71 13.62 -15.92
CA TYR A 24 5.41 13.98 -16.49
C TYR A 24 4.33 13.05 -15.94
N VAL A 25 3.27 13.63 -15.39
CA VAL A 25 2.15 12.90 -14.82
C VAL A 25 0.85 13.40 -15.44
N SER A 26 -0.04 12.48 -15.82
CA SER A 26 -1.34 12.87 -16.37
C SER A 26 -2.19 13.63 -15.36
N TYR A 27 -2.28 13.13 -14.12
CA TYR A 27 -3.08 13.72 -13.03
C TYR A 27 -2.37 13.56 -11.68
N LYS A 28 -2.63 14.47 -10.74
CA LYS A 28 -1.98 14.52 -9.41
C LYS A 28 -2.13 13.21 -8.61
N ASP A 29 -3.34 12.65 -8.63
CA ASP A 29 -3.76 11.42 -7.94
C ASP A 29 -3.06 10.14 -8.44
N ARG A 30 -2.47 10.17 -9.65
CA ARG A 30 -1.72 9.03 -10.21
C ARG A 30 -0.38 8.81 -9.52
N LEU A 31 0.24 9.90 -9.08
CA LEU A 31 1.52 9.86 -8.40
C LEU A 31 1.33 9.51 -6.93
N ALA A 32 0.57 10.31 -6.19
CA ALA A 32 0.24 10.06 -4.79
C ALA A 32 -1.07 10.77 -4.42
N ARG A 33 -1.90 10.10 -3.61
CA ARG A 33 -3.24 10.59 -3.26
C ARG A 33 -3.24 11.50 -2.02
N LEU A 34 -2.57 11.08 -0.94
CA LEU A 34 -2.44 11.88 0.29
C LEU A 34 -1.08 12.59 0.41
N SER A 35 -0.07 12.08 -0.30
CA SER A 35 1.34 12.45 -0.10
C SER A 35 1.96 13.12 -1.33
N TYR A 36 1.16 13.67 -2.25
CA TYR A 36 1.70 14.37 -3.42
C TYR A 36 2.64 15.50 -3.03
N GLU A 37 2.24 16.34 -2.07
CA GLU A 37 3.06 17.49 -1.65
C GLU A 37 4.41 17.06 -1.06
N LEU A 38 4.45 15.91 -0.38
CA LEU A 38 5.69 15.32 0.11
C LEU A 38 6.59 14.87 -1.06
N VAL A 39 6.00 14.18 -2.05
CA VAL A 39 6.74 13.69 -3.23
C VAL A 39 7.27 14.86 -4.07
N GLU A 40 6.48 15.92 -4.22
CA GLU A 40 6.87 17.13 -4.93
C GLU A 40 8.04 17.85 -4.26
N LYS A 41 7.98 18.04 -2.93
CA LYS A 41 9.10 18.61 -2.16
C LYS A 41 10.36 17.77 -2.27
N LEU A 42 10.22 16.44 -2.18
CA LEU A 42 11.34 15.50 -2.32
C LEU A 42 11.97 15.58 -3.72
N PHE A 43 11.17 15.53 -4.78
CA PHE A 43 11.71 15.53 -6.14
C PHE A 43 12.37 16.88 -6.46
N THR A 44 11.78 17.97 -5.97
CA THR A 44 12.35 19.31 -6.11
C THR A 44 13.70 19.43 -5.40
N SER A 45 13.90 18.79 -4.24
CA SER A 45 15.20 18.81 -3.54
C SER A 45 16.32 18.10 -4.31
N TYR A 46 15.97 17.15 -5.18
CA TYR A 46 16.89 16.48 -6.11
C TYR A 46 16.94 17.14 -7.50
N GLY A 47 16.36 18.33 -7.66
CA GLY A 47 16.36 19.07 -8.93
C GLY A 47 15.43 18.50 -10.00
N THR A 48 14.50 17.63 -9.62
CA THR A 48 13.48 17.07 -10.52
C THR A 48 12.18 17.85 -10.43
N GLN A 49 11.67 18.34 -11.56
CA GLN A 49 10.35 18.97 -11.63
C GLN A 49 9.24 17.98 -11.98
N ILE A 50 8.10 18.08 -11.30
CA ILE A 50 6.91 17.29 -11.63
C ILE A 50 5.98 18.17 -12.47
N ILE A 51 5.63 17.70 -13.67
CA ILE A 51 4.80 18.42 -14.64
C ILE A 51 3.47 17.67 -14.81
N ILE A 52 2.37 18.32 -14.43
CA ILE A 52 1.02 17.77 -14.58
C ILE A 52 0.49 18.17 -15.97
N ILE A 53 0.27 17.17 -16.83
CA ILE A 53 -0.21 17.38 -18.21
C ILE A 53 -1.69 17.77 -18.22
N ASN A 54 -2.50 17.11 -17.39
CA ASN A 54 -3.94 17.28 -17.41
C ASN A 54 -4.42 17.97 -16.13
N GLN A 55 -4.56 19.30 -16.23
CA GLN A 55 -5.15 20.13 -15.16
C GLN A 55 -6.69 20.21 -15.24
N CYS A 56 -7.33 19.37 -16.06
CA CYS A 56 -8.78 19.31 -16.07
C CYS A 56 -9.29 18.99 -14.67
N LYS A 57 -10.18 19.83 -14.14
CA LYS A 57 -10.96 19.62 -12.90
C LYS A 57 -11.63 18.24 -12.98
N SER A 58 -10.92 17.22 -12.54
CA SER A 58 -11.40 15.84 -12.54
C SER A 58 -11.98 15.55 -11.16
N LYS A 59 -13.30 15.36 -11.12
CA LYS A 59 -14.12 15.06 -9.93
C LYS A 59 -14.19 16.20 -8.90
N SER A 60 -15.33 16.33 -8.23
CA SER A 60 -15.41 17.25 -7.08
C SER A 60 -14.53 16.73 -5.95
N LEU A 61 -14.08 17.64 -5.07
CA LEU A 61 -13.35 17.28 -3.85
C LEU A 61 -14.12 16.21 -3.04
N GLU A 62 -15.46 16.30 -3.00
CA GLU A 62 -16.31 15.35 -2.27
C GLU A 62 -16.26 13.95 -2.91
N GLN A 63 -16.29 13.87 -4.24
CA GLN A 63 -16.19 12.60 -4.96
C GLN A 63 -14.83 11.93 -4.74
N GLU A 64 -13.74 12.71 -4.77
CA GLU A 64 -12.39 12.18 -4.54
C GLU A 64 -12.24 11.62 -3.12
N LEU A 65 -12.74 12.37 -2.12
CA LEU A 65 -12.76 11.97 -0.73
C LEU A 65 -13.59 10.69 -0.52
N PHE A 66 -14.77 10.62 -1.12
CA PHE A 66 -15.63 9.43 -0.99
C PHE A 66 -14.97 8.19 -1.60
N GLU A 67 -14.34 8.33 -2.76
CA GLU A 67 -13.58 7.24 -3.38
C GLU A 67 -12.42 6.78 -2.48
N ASP A 68 -11.71 7.70 -1.82
CA ASP A 68 -10.63 7.35 -0.91
C ASP A 68 -11.10 6.57 0.32
N ILE A 69 -12.22 7.00 0.90
CA ILE A 69 -12.86 6.31 2.01
C ILE A 69 -13.28 4.91 1.56
N MET A 70 -13.93 4.79 0.40
CA MET A 70 -14.36 3.49 -0.15
C MET A 70 -13.19 2.56 -0.44
N GLN A 71 -12.10 3.06 -1.03
CA GLN A 71 -10.90 2.26 -1.30
C GLN A 71 -10.25 1.77 0.00
N THR A 72 -10.25 2.61 1.04
CA THR A 72 -9.73 2.28 2.37
C THR A 72 -10.57 1.19 3.03
N ILE A 73 -11.90 1.39 3.09
CA ILE A 73 -12.85 0.40 3.63
C ILE A 73 -12.71 -0.93 2.90
N HIS A 74 -12.63 -0.91 1.56
CA HIS A 74 -12.48 -2.11 0.75
C HIS A 74 -11.19 -2.87 1.08
N SER A 75 -10.05 -2.17 1.15
CA SER A 75 -8.75 -2.76 1.53
C SER A 75 -8.81 -3.40 2.93
N PHE A 76 -9.39 -2.71 3.91
CA PHE A 76 -9.54 -3.26 5.26
C PHE A 76 -10.46 -4.49 5.27
N SER A 77 -11.58 -4.42 4.56
CA SER A 77 -12.55 -5.51 4.47
C SER A 77 -11.95 -6.76 3.85
N MET A 78 -11.20 -6.62 2.76
CA MET A 78 -10.50 -7.72 2.10
C MET A 78 -9.44 -8.36 3.01
N LYS A 79 -8.65 -7.55 3.73
CA LYS A 79 -7.66 -8.06 4.70
C LYS A 79 -8.33 -8.84 5.83
N MET A 80 -9.44 -8.33 6.39
CA MET A 80 -10.20 -9.02 7.43
C MET A 80 -10.80 -10.33 6.92
N TYR A 81 -11.37 -10.32 5.73
CA TYR A 81 -11.94 -11.52 5.10
C TYR A 81 -10.86 -12.58 4.87
N SER A 82 -9.70 -12.19 4.36
CA SER A 82 -8.55 -13.09 4.17
C SER A 82 -8.10 -13.74 5.48
N LYS A 83 -7.95 -12.95 6.56
CA LYS A 83 -7.62 -13.48 7.90
C LYS A 83 -8.65 -14.49 8.40
N ARG A 84 -9.95 -14.19 8.24
CA ARG A 84 -11.04 -15.13 8.61
C ARG A 84 -10.97 -16.43 7.82
N ARG A 85 -10.68 -16.35 6.52
CA ARG A 85 -10.54 -17.54 5.66
C ARG A 85 -9.36 -18.41 6.09
N ILE A 86 -8.22 -17.80 6.40
CA ILE A 86 -7.03 -18.51 6.91
C ILE A 86 -7.34 -19.18 8.25
N ALA A 87 -7.93 -18.44 9.20
CA ALA A 87 -8.29 -18.98 10.52
C ALA A 87 -9.28 -20.17 10.41
N LYS A 88 -10.28 -20.07 9.52
CA LYS A 88 -11.21 -21.18 9.25
C LYS A 88 -10.49 -22.40 8.67
N LYS A 89 -9.57 -22.20 7.73
CA LYS A 89 -8.80 -23.29 7.13
C LYS A 89 -7.97 -24.03 8.19
N LEU A 90 -7.25 -23.28 9.03
CA LEU A 90 -6.46 -23.83 10.14
C LEU A 90 -7.32 -24.61 11.13
N LEU A 91 -8.49 -24.08 11.51
CA LEU A 91 -9.43 -24.76 12.40
C LEU A 91 -10.01 -26.06 11.82
N ILE A 92 -10.17 -26.14 10.50
CA ILE A 92 -10.63 -27.36 9.82
C ILE A 92 -9.49 -28.38 9.77
N GLU A 93 -8.28 -27.95 9.41
CA GLU A 93 -7.08 -28.81 9.37
C GLU A 93 -6.75 -29.38 10.76
N SER A 94 -6.84 -28.57 11.82
CA SER A 94 -6.60 -29.02 13.20
C SER A 94 -7.66 -30.01 13.71
N LYS A 95 -8.90 -29.93 13.20
CA LYS A 95 -9.95 -30.91 13.53
C LYS A 95 -9.81 -32.22 12.74
N ALA A 96 -9.22 -32.17 11.54
CA ALA A 96 -9.02 -33.33 10.69
C ALA A 96 -7.77 -34.14 11.06
N ASN A 97 -6.78 -33.52 11.72
CA ASN A 97 -5.58 -34.19 12.21
C ASN A 97 -5.25 -33.73 13.65
N PRO A 98 -5.77 -34.43 14.68
CA PRO A 98 -5.64 -34.03 16.09
C PRO A 98 -4.20 -34.07 16.62
N ASP A 99 -3.28 -34.79 15.95
CA ASP A 99 -1.88 -34.92 16.39
C ASP A 99 -1.05 -33.63 16.20
N LEU A 100 -1.49 -32.71 15.33
CA LEU A 100 -0.86 -31.39 15.14
C LEU A 100 -1.09 -30.42 16.33
N ILE A 101 -2.16 -30.61 17.11
CA ILE A 101 -2.47 -29.76 18.26
C ILE A 101 -1.51 -30.04 19.42
N ASN A 102 -1.08 -31.30 19.58
CA ASN A 102 -0.12 -31.69 20.62
C ASN A 102 1.31 -31.22 20.31
N ALA A 103 1.68 -31.07 19.03
CA ALA A 103 2.98 -30.55 18.64
C ALA A 103 3.12 -29.02 18.84
N LEU A 104 2.02 -28.26 18.84
CA LEU A 104 2.03 -26.81 19.07
C LEU A 104 1.99 -26.42 20.55
N ASN A 105 1.50 -27.30 21.43
CA ASN A 105 1.43 -27.08 22.87
C ASN A 105 2.67 -27.60 23.64
N GLY A 106 3.71 -28.07 22.93
CA GLY A 106 4.89 -28.72 23.51
C GLY A 106 6.11 -27.83 23.76
N GLU A 107 6.02 -26.50 23.63
CA GLU A 107 7.12 -25.56 23.94
C GLU A 107 6.73 -24.54 25.03
N THR A 108 6.01 -24.99 26.07
CA THR A 108 5.87 -24.22 27.31
C THR A 108 6.09 -25.13 28.51
N ASP A 109 7.27 -25.71 28.62
CA ASP A 109 7.80 -26.27 29.88
C ASP A 109 9.33 -26.24 29.77
N ASP A 110 9.90 -25.04 29.95
CA ASP A 110 11.27 -24.84 30.45
C ASP A 110 11.49 -23.33 30.62
N PHE A 111 11.07 -22.78 31.76
CA PHE A 111 11.78 -21.76 32.56
C PHE A 111 10.91 -21.39 33.79
N ASN A 112 11.10 -22.19 34.84
CA ASN A 112 10.89 -21.95 36.28
C ASN A 112 9.49 -21.56 36.78
#